data_AF-A0A6S7F6R9-F1
#
_entry.id   AF-A0A6S7F6R9-F1
#
_cell.length_a   1.000
_cell.length_b   1.000
_cell.length_c   1.000
_cell.angle_alpha   90.00
_cell.angle_beta   90.00
_cell.angle_gamma   90.00
#
_symmetry.space_group_name_H-M   'P 1'
#
loop_
_entity.id
_entity.type
_entity.pdbx_description
1 polymer ?
#
loop_
_entity_poly.entity_id
_entity_poly.type
_entity_poly.pdbx_seq_one_letter_code
_entity_poly.pdbx_strand_id
1 'polypeptide(L)'
;MPHPLLKPVALAAAAFLSLGAATASAQANLERATSLAQIHAIMEYCGVLTPELLDILKKRQQSATRESGVSSLVFDAEYLRAYTKARTAMADFGEEEKELTCQPMRAMAGQD
;
A
#
# COMPACT_ATOMS: atom_id res chain seq x y z
N MET A 1 51.41 12.14 29.47
CA MET A 1 50.02 11.66 29.59
C MET A 1 49.54 11.22 28.20
N PRO A 2 49.18 9.96 27.96
CA PRO A 2 48.80 9.48 26.63
C PRO A 2 47.31 9.76 26.36
N HIS A 3 47.00 10.22 25.15
CA HIS A 3 45.64 10.35 24.64
C HIS A 3 45.18 8.98 24.12
N PRO A 4 44.00 8.46 24.49
CA PRO A 4 43.52 7.20 23.96
C PRO A 4 43.00 7.42 22.53
N LEU A 5 43.64 6.77 21.56
CA LEU A 5 43.16 6.59 20.19
C LEU A 5 41.85 5.79 20.21
N LEU A 6 40.73 6.47 19.97
CA LEU A 6 39.42 5.85 19.78
C LEU A 6 39.42 4.98 18.52
N LYS A 7 39.15 3.69 18.72
CA LYS A 7 39.01 2.65 17.70
C LYS A 7 37.88 2.96 16.69
N PRO A 8 38.03 2.62 15.40
CA PRO A 8 37.01 2.86 14.36
C PRO A 8 35.79 1.92 14.43
N VAL A 9 35.66 1.08 15.46
CA VAL A 9 34.66 0.01 15.53
C VAL A 9 33.25 0.51 15.86
N ALA A 10 33.10 1.73 16.39
CA ALA A 10 31.80 2.28 16.78
C ALA A 10 30.94 2.80 15.60
N LEU A 11 31.52 3.05 14.43
CA LEU A 11 30.80 3.63 13.29
C LEU A 11 29.97 2.60 12.49
N ALA A 12 30.29 1.31 12.59
CA ALA A 12 29.56 0.27 11.86
C ALA A 12 28.16 0.01 12.45
N ALA A 13 28.00 0.05 13.78
CA ALA A 13 26.73 -0.29 14.43
C ALA A 13 25.61 0.73 14.15
N ALA A 14 25.94 2.01 13.99
CA ALA A 14 24.96 3.07 13.70
C ALA A 14 24.40 2.98 12.27
N ALA A 15 25.18 2.48 11.30
CA ALA A 15 24.75 2.30 9.92
C ALA A 15 23.73 1.16 9.76
N PHE A 16 23.85 0.07 10.52
CA PHE A 16 22.89 -1.04 10.47
C PHE A 16 21.54 -0.68 11.09
N LEU A 17 21.52 0.12 12.17
CA LEU A 17 20.28 0.55 12.83
C LEU A 17 19.48 1.54 11.96
N SER A 18 20.17 2.38 11.18
CA SER A 18 19.53 3.31 10.24
C SER A 18 19.01 2.61 8.97
N LEU A 19 19.67 1.53 8.52
CA LEU A 19 19.14 0.67 7.44
C LEU A 19 17.84 -0.05 7.87
N GLY A 20 17.77 -0.57 9.10
CA GLY A 20 16.59 -1.27 9.61
C GLY A 20 15.33 -0.39 9.68
N ALA A 21 15.49 0.87 10.13
CA ALA A 21 14.40 1.84 10.21
C ALA A 21 13.89 2.26 8.82
N ALA A 22 14.79 2.41 7.84
CA ALA A 22 14.43 2.72 6.46
C ALA A 22 13.71 1.54 5.77
N THR A 23 14.06 0.29 6.09
CA THR A 23 13.37 -0.89 5.54
C THR A 23 11.98 -1.08 6.14
N ALA A 24 11.79 -0.81 7.44
CA ALA A 24 10.49 -0.94 8.08
C ALA A 24 9.48 0.12 7.58
N SER A 25 9.93 1.36 7.39
CA SER A 25 9.08 2.41 6.82
C SER A 25 8.75 2.16 5.36
N ALA A 26 9.71 1.67 4.56
CA ALA A 26 9.46 1.29 3.18
C ALA A 26 8.44 0.14 3.09
N GLN A 27 8.60 -0.91 3.91
CA GLN A 27 7.67 -2.04 3.94
C GLN A 27 6.25 -1.63 4.36
N ALA A 28 6.11 -0.82 5.42
CA ALA A 28 4.81 -0.31 5.85
C ALA A 28 4.10 0.50 4.74
N ASN A 29 4.86 1.26 3.94
CA ASN A 29 4.30 2.01 2.83
C ASN A 29 3.93 1.13 1.62
N LEU A 30 4.63 0.02 1.40
CA LEU A 30 4.23 -0.98 0.40
C LEU A 30 3.00 -1.77 0.82
N GLU A 31 2.87 -2.08 2.11
CA GLU A 31 1.66 -2.67 2.68
C GLU A 31 0.45 -1.73 2.51
N ARG A 32 0.64 -0.41 2.68
CA ARG A 32 -0.40 0.58 2.35
C ARG A 32 -0.80 0.56 0.88
N ALA A 33 0.15 0.49 -0.04
CA ALA A 33 -0.15 0.39 -1.48
C ALA A 33 -0.95 -0.87 -1.80
N THR A 34 -0.60 -1.99 -1.16
CA THR A 34 -1.30 -3.28 -1.28
C THR A 34 -2.73 -3.19 -0.75
N SER A 35 -2.91 -2.67 0.47
CA SER A 35 -4.22 -2.52 1.11
C SER A 35 -5.13 -1.59 0.30
N LEU A 36 -4.59 -0.45 -0.15
CA LEU A 36 -5.32 0.49 -1.00
C LEU A 36 -5.82 -0.19 -2.29
N ALA A 37 -4.94 -0.92 -2.96
CA ALA A 37 -5.26 -1.62 -4.20
C ALA A 37 -6.39 -2.66 -4.03
N GLN A 38 -6.39 -3.40 -2.92
CA GLN A 38 -7.44 -4.36 -2.60
C GLN A 38 -8.78 -3.66 -2.37
N ILE A 39 -8.80 -2.60 -1.56
CA ILE A 39 -10.01 -1.82 -1.30
C ILE A 39 -10.53 -1.22 -2.60
N HIS A 40 -9.67 -0.61 -3.41
CA HIS A 40 -10.04 -0.05 -4.70
C HIS A 40 -10.65 -1.09 -5.65
N ALA A 41 -10.07 -2.30 -5.70
CA ALA A 41 -10.62 -3.38 -6.51
C ALA A 41 -12.03 -3.78 -6.05
N ILE A 42 -12.27 -3.88 -4.74
CA ILE A 42 -13.57 -4.22 -4.16
C ILE A 42 -14.58 -3.09 -4.43
N MET A 43 -14.20 -1.84 -4.18
CA MET A 43 -15.08 -0.68 -4.39
C MET A 43 -15.47 -0.51 -5.86
N GLU A 44 -14.56 -0.78 -6.79
CA GLU A 44 -14.88 -0.82 -8.23
C GLU A 44 -15.80 -1.98 -8.57
N TYR A 45 -15.48 -3.18 -8.08
CA TYR A 45 -16.28 -4.39 -8.31
C TYR A 45 -17.73 -4.22 -7.83
N CYS A 46 -17.91 -3.51 -6.71
CA CYS A 46 -19.21 -3.21 -6.12
C CYS A 46 -19.90 -1.98 -6.71
N GLY A 47 -19.27 -1.29 -7.69
CA GLY A 47 -19.84 -0.11 -8.34
C GLY A 47 -19.89 1.14 -7.45
N VAL A 48 -19.19 1.12 -6.31
CA VAL A 48 -19.23 2.20 -5.32
C VAL A 48 -18.37 3.38 -5.75
N LEU A 49 -17.20 3.10 -6.32
CA LEU A 49 -16.29 4.12 -6.86
C LEU A 49 -16.15 3.95 -8.37
N THR A 50 -16.16 5.08 -9.08
CA THR A 50 -15.88 5.07 -10.52
C THR A 50 -14.37 4.92 -10.77
N PRO A 51 -13.98 4.39 -11.94
CA PRO A 51 -12.56 4.29 -12.32
C PRO A 51 -11.81 5.62 -12.25
N GLU A 52 -12.46 6.74 -12.59
CA GLU A 52 -11.87 8.08 -12.54
C GLU A 52 -11.57 8.50 -11.11
N LEU A 53 -12.50 8.25 -10.18
CA LEU A 53 -12.31 8.57 -8.77
C LEU A 53 -11.20 7.69 -8.16
N LEU A 54 -11.13 6.42 -8.55
CA LEU A 54 -10.06 5.51 -8.12
C LEU A 54 -8.68 5.98 -8.58
N ASP A 55 -8.53 6.47 -9.82
CA ASP A 55 -7.27 7.03 -10.31
C ASP A 55 -6.86 8.28 -9.53
N ILE A 56 -7.81 9.17 -9.21
CA ILE A 56 -7.57 10.34 -8.37
C ILE A 56 -7.07 9.92 -6.97
N LEU A 57 -7.74 8.95 -6.34
CA LEU A 57 -7.36 8.44 -5.02
C LEU A 57 -6.00 7.75 -5.05
N LYS A 58 -5.72 6.96 -6.08
CA LYS A 58 -4.42 6.31 -6.30
C LYS A 58 -3.32 7.36 -6.41
N LYS A 59 -3.49 8.39 -7.24
CA LYS A 59 -2.51 9.49 -7.41
C LYS A 59 -2.23 10.23 -6.10
N ARG A 60 -3.26 10.49 -5.29
CA ARG A 60 -3.09 11.09 -3.95
C ARG A 60 -2.21 10.22 -3.05
N GLN A 61 -2.48 8.91 -3.01
CA GLN A 61 -1.72 7.98 -2.18
C GLN A 61 -0.30 7.74 -2.69
N GLN A 62 -0.11 7.72 -4.01
CA GLN A 62 1.22 7.67 -4.61
C GLN A 62 2.04 8.89 -4.24
N SER A 63 1.45 10.10 -4.23
CA SER A 63 2.12 11.32 -3.80
C SER A 63 2.54 11.26 -2.33
N ALA A 64 1.64 10.84 -1.43
CA ALA A 64 1.94 10.72 0.00
C ALA A 64 3.01 9.64 0.28
N THR A 65 2.98 8.55 -0.49
CA THR A 65 3.97 7.45 -0.36
C THR A 65 5.34 7.87 -0.88
N ARG A 66 5.40 8.73 -1.89
CA ARG A 66 6.65 9.32 -2.40
C ARG A 66 7.37 10.16 -1.34
N GLU A 67 6.62 10.90 -0.52
CA GLU A 67 7.18 11.66 0.61
C GLU A 67 7.83 10.76 1.66
N SER A 68 7.45 9.47 1.70
CA SER A 68 8.04 8.46 2.58
C SER A 68 9.21 7.68 1.97
N GLY A 69 9.72 8.12 0.81
CA GLY A 69 10.91 7.54 0.16
C GLY A 69 10.65 6.34 -0.76
N VAL A 70 9.39 5.96 -1.00
CA VAL A 70 9.03 4.90 -1.96
C VAL A 70 8.89 5.52 -3.35
N SER A 71 9.54 4.92 -4.36
CA SER A 71 9.40 5.40 -5.73
C SER A 71 7.99 5.15 -6.28
N SER A 72 7.53 6.06 -7.15
CA SER A 72 6.24 5.93 -7.84
C SER A 72 6.12 4.62 -8.62
N LEU A 73 7.21 4.15 -9.24
CA LEU A 73 7.25 2.90 -10.00
C LEU A 73 7.04 1.67 -9.09
N VAL A 74 7.69 1.65 -7.93
CA VAL A 74 7.54 0.56 -6.96
C VAL A 74 6.11 0.55 -6.42
N PHE A 75 5.56 1.74 -6.09
CA PHE A 75 4.16 1.86 -5.68
C PHE A 75 3.21 1.33 -6.77
N ASP A 76 3.42 1.73 -8.03
CA ASP A 76 2.55 1.32 -9.15
C ASP A 76 2.61 -0.18 -9.40
N ALA A 77 3.80 -0.79 -9.33
CA ALA A 77 3.97 -2.23 -9.48
C ALA A 77 3.25 -3.00 -8.37
N GLU A 78 3.41 -2.58 -7.11
CA GLU A 78 2.72 -3.23 -5.98
C GLU A 78 1.21 -3.03 -6.03
N TYR A 79 0.78 -1.81 -6.35
CA TYR A 79 -0.64 -1.50 -6.51
C TYR A 79 -1.26 -2.37 -7.60
N LEU A 80 -0.64 -2.44 -8.79
CA LEU A 80 -1.17 -3.23 -9.91
C LEU A 80 -1.24 -4.72 -9.54
N ARG A 81 -0.16 -5.27 -8.96
CA ARG A 81 -0.10 -6.67 -8.51
C ARG A 81 -1.25 -7.01 -7.55
N ALA A 82 -1.44 -6.19 -6.52
CA ALA A 82 -2.45 -6.41 -5.50
C ALA A 82 -3.88 -6.20 -6.03
N TYR A 83 -4.08 -5.17 -6.86
CA TYR A 83 -5.36 -4.86 -7.50
C TYR A 83 -5.81 -6.00 -8.42
N THR A 84 -4.92 -6.46 -9.32
CA THR A 84 -5.21 -7.58 -10.22
C THR A 84 -5.50 -8.85 -9.43
N LYS A 85 -4.71 -9.16 -8.40
CA LYS A 85 -4.96 -10.32 -7.53
C LYS A 85 -6.35 -10.27 -6.89
N ALA A 86 -6.75 -9.12 -6.36
CA ALA A 86 -8.08 -8.96 -5.75
C ALA A 86 -9.20 -9.13 -6.78
N ARG A 87 -9.06 -8.52 -7.98
CA ARG A 87 -10.02 -8.68 -9.08
C ARG A 87 -10.16 -10.13 -9.52
N THR A 88 -9.05 -10.86 -9.66
CA THR A 88 -9.06 -12.28 -10.01
C THR A 88 -9.76 -13.10 -8.92
N ALA A 89 -9.51 -12.83 -7.64
CA ALA A 89 -10.15 -13.55 -6.54
C ALA A 89 -11.68 -13.38 -6.52
N MET A 90 -12.19 -12.24 -6.95
CA MET A 90 -13.63 -11.96 -7.05
C MET A 90 -14.26 -12.38 -8.39
N ALA A 91 -13.45 -12.78 -9.38
CA ALA A 91 -13.96 -13.11 -10.72
C ALA A 91 -14.84 -14.36 -10.71
N ASP A 92 -14.61 -15.26 -9.76
CA ASP A 92 -15.32 -16.53 -9.63
C ASP A 92 -16.52 -16.45 -8.66
N PHE A 93 -16.82 -15.26 -8.11
CA PHE A 93 -17.90 -15.11 -7.13
C PHE A 93 -19.27 -15.31 -7.78
N GLY A 94 -20.11 -16.12 -7.14
CA GLY A 94 -21.53 -16.21 -7.45
C GLY A 94 -22.29 -14.92 -7.09
N GLU A 95 -23.57 -14.83 -7.48
CA GLU A 95 -24.40 -13.65 -7.18
C GLU A 95 -24.56 -13.39 -5.67
N GLU A 96 -24.73 -14.46 -4.88
CA GLU A 96 -24.84 -14.36 -3.42
C GLU A 96 -23.53 -13.86 -2.78
N GLU A 97 -22.38 -14.41 -3.17
CA GLU A 97 -21.07 -13.99 -2.67
C GLU A 97 -20.75 -12.54 -3.07
N LYS A 98 -21.13 -12.16 -4.29
CA LYS A 98 -21.05 -10.77 -4.74
C LYS A 98 -21.90 -9.85 -3.87
N GLU A 99 -23.14 -10.23 -3.60
CA GLU A 99 -24.05 -9.41 -2.78
C GLU A 99 -23.52 -9.27 -1.35
N LEU A 100 -23.09 -10.37 -0.72
CA LEU A 100 -22.49 -10.35 0.61
C LEU A 100 -21.21 -9.49 0.68
N THR A 101 -20.43 -9.47 -0.40
CA THR A 101 -19.24 -8.63 -0.50
C THR A 101 -19.60 -7.14 -0.66
N CYS A 102 -20.62 -6.84 -1.46
CA CYS A 102 -20.91 -5.48 -1.91
C CYS A 102 -21.94 -4.72 -1.10
N GLN A 103 -22.90 -5.39 -0.46
CA GLN A 103 -23.88 -4.77 0.43
C GLN A 103 -23.22 -3.88 1.50
N PRO A 104 -22.21 -4.32 2.28
CA PRO A 104 -21.60 -3.46 3.29
C PRO A 104 -20.87 -2.26 2.68
N MET A 105 -20.31 -2.41 1.47
CA MET A 105 -19.59 -1.32 0.80
C MET A 105 -20.56 -0.24 0.30
N ARG A 106 -21.71 -0.64 -0.26
CA ARG A 106 -22.77 0.28 -0.66
C ARG A 106 -23.37 1.03 0.52
N ALA A 107 -23.53 0.34 1.65
CA ALA A 107 -24.06 0.94 2.88
C ALA A 107 -23.19 2.06 3.42
N MET A 108 -21.88 1.83 3.48
CA MET A 108 -20.93 2.87 3.87
C MET A 108 -20.90 4.05 2.89
N ALA A 109 -21.26 3.83 1.62
CA ALA A 109 -21.31 4.87 0.61
C ALA A 109 -22.69 5.55 0.50
N GLY A 110 -23.68 5.14 1.28
CA GLY A 110 -25.05 5.66 1.21
C GLY A 110 -25.77 5.28 -0.10
N GLN A 111 -25.45 4.11 -0.66
CA GLN A 111 -26.02 3.58 -1.90
C GLN A 111 -26.99 2.41 -1.67
N ASP A 112 -27.54 2.31 -0.45
CA ASP A 112 -28.52 1.28 -0.05
C ASP A 112 -29.95 1.55 -0.56
#